data_AF-A0ABC8UM51-F1
#
_entry.id   AF-A0ABC8UM51-F1
#
_cell.length_a   1.000
_cell.length_b   1.000
_cell.length_c   1.000
_cell.angle_alpha   90.00
_cell.angle_beta   90.00
_cell.angle_gamma   90.00
#
_symmetry.space_group_name_H-M   'P 1'
#
loop_
_entity.id
_entity.type
_entity.pdbx_description
1 polymer ?
#
loop_
_entity_poly.entity_id
_entity_poly.type
_entity_poly.pdbx_seq_one_letter_code
_entity_poly.pdbx_strand_id
1 'polypeptide(L)'
;LIPIWWRWYYWASPVAWTVYGVFASQVGDRTGNLTLTGGDRVPVNNFLKDSLGFDHDFLIPVVVAHVGWVLLFFFIFAYGIKFLNFQRR
;
A
#
# COMPACT_ATOMS: atom_id res chain seq x y z
N LEU A 1 10.41 0.23 -18.23
CA LEU A 1 9.26 -0.63 -17.86
C LEU A 1 9.75 -1.72 -16.92
N ILE A 2 9.10 -1.93 -15.77
CA ILE A 2 9.46 -2.97 -14.80
C ILE A 2 9.06 -4.35 -15.38
N PRO A 3 9.97 -5.36 -15.40
CA PRO A 3 9.63 -6.69 -15.87
C PRO A 3 8.47 -7.28 -15.06
N ILE A 4 7.59 -8.04 -15.72
CA ILE A 4 6.34 -8.54 -15.11
C ILE A 4 6.62 -9.35 -13.85
N TRP A 5 7.67 -10.19 -13.87
CA TRP A 5 8.06 -11.02 -12.73
C TRP A 5 8.63 -10.22 -11.54
N TRP A 6 8.94 -8.94 -11.68
CA TRP A 6 9.34 -8.08 -10.55
C TRP A 6 8.15 -7.35 -9.91
N ARG A 7 6.99 -7.31 -10.58
CA ARG A 7 5.85 -6.51 -10.10
C ARG A 7 5.26 -7.02 -8.80
N TRP A 8 5.39 -8.31 -8.49
CA TRP A 8 4.88 -8.86 -7.23
C TRP A 8 5.64 -8.34 -6.00
N TYR A 9 6.93 -7.99 -6.14
CA TYR A 9 7.72 -7.44 -5.03
C TYR A 9 7.13 -6.15 -4.47
N TYR A 10 6.43 -5.36 -5.31
CA TYR A 10 5.70 -4.19 -4.85
C TYR A 10 4.70 -4.56 -3.74
N TRP A 11 3.93 -5.64 -3.95
CA TRP A 11 2.92 -6.11 -3.01
C TRP A 11 3.52 -6.82 -1.78
N ALA A 12 4.79 -7.24 -1.85
CA ALA A 12 5.52 -7.82 -0.73
C ALA A 12 6.19 -6.77 0.18
N SER A 13 6.04 -5.47 -0.10
CA SER A 13 6.64 -4.39 0.69
C SER A 13 5.60 -3.70 1.57
N PRO A 14 5.72 -3.72 2.92
CA PRO A 14 4.81 -2.97 3.78
C PRO A 14 4.83 -1.47 3.51
N VAL A 15 5.98 -0.93 3.07
CA VAL A 15 6.12 0.49 2.70
C VAL A 15 5.26 0.85 1.50
N ALA A 16 5.15 -0.04 0.51
CA ALA A 16 4.31 0.20 -0.67
C ALA A 16 2.82 0.31 -0.27
N TRP A 17 2.35 -0.58 0.61
CA TRP A 17 1.01 -0.51 1.19
C TRP A 17 0.80 0.78 1.99
N THR A 18 1.79 1.24 2.76
CA THR A 18 1.70 2.51 3.50
C THR A 18 1.56 3.71 2.57
N VAL A 19 2.38 3.79 1.51
CA VAL A 19 2.28 4.88 0.52
C VAL A 19 0.90 4.89 -0.12
N TYR A 20 0.40 3.72 -0.54
CA TYR A 20 -0.96 3.62 -1.07
C TYR A 20 -1.99 4.13 -0.08
N GLY A 21 -1.94 3.66 1.17
CA GLY A 21 -2.87 4.05 2.22
C GLY A 21 -2.87 5.56 2.46
N VAL A 22 -1.69 6.18 2.51
CA VAL A 22 -1.57 7.64 2.68
C VAL A 22 -2.20 8.39 1.50
N PHE A 23 -1.87 8.05 0.25
CA PHE A 23 -2.44 8.75 -0.89
C PHE A 23 -3.96 8.55 -1.02
N ALA A 24 -4.44 7.32 -0.92
CA ALA A 24 -5.85 6.99 -1.06
C ALA A 24 -6.71 7.57 0.08
N SER A 25 -6.19 7.62 1.31
CA SER A 25 -6.93 8.19 2.46
C SER A 25 -6.99 9.72 2.45
N GLN A 26 -5.94 10.39 1.99
CA GLN A 26 -5.88 11.85 2.06
C GLN A 26 -6.53 12.52 0.85
N VAL A 27 -6.43 11.89 -0.32
CA VAL A 27 -6.77 12.50 -1.61
C VAL A 27 -7.72 11.64 -2.45
N GLY A 28 -7.84 10.35 -2.16
CA GLY A 28 -8.63 9.42 -2.96
C GLY A 28 -10.14 9.66 -2.96
N ASP A 29 -10.68 10.33 -1.95
CA ASP A 29 -12.12 10.68 -1.84
C ASP A 29 -12.45 12.08 -2.38
N ARG A 30 -11.44 12.83 -2.83
CA ARG A 30 -11.63 14.21 -3.29
C ARG A 30 -12.27 14.22 -4.68
N THR A 31 -13.43 14.84 -4.78
CA THR A 31 -14.20 14.98 -6.04
C THR A 31 -14.05 16.35 -6.70
N GLY A 32 -13.23 17.23 -6.14
CA GLY A 32 -12.91 18.52 -6.76
C GLY A 32 -12.29 18.34 -8.15
N ASN A 33 -12.55 19.27 -9.07
CA ASN A 33 -12.04 19.18 -10.43
C ASN A 33 -10.61 19.71 -10.54
N LEU A 34 -9.72 18.91 -11.13
CA LEU A 34 -8.42 19.34 -11.62
C LEU A 34 -8.56 19.91 -13.02
N THR A 35 -7.82 20.98 -13.32
CA THR A 35 -7.69 21.46 -14.70
C THR A 35 -6.39 20.92 -15.27
N LEU A 36 -6.49 20.08 -16.29
CA LEU A 36 -5.32 19.51 -16.97
C LEU A 36 -4.73 20.53 -17.95
N THR A 37 -3.49 20.28 -18.39
CA THR A 37 -2.76 21.17 -19.32
C THR A 37 -3.50 21.38 -20.65
N GLY A 38 -4.42 20.49 -21.01
CA GLY A 38 -5.30 20.60 -22.20
C GLY A 38 -6.62 21.35 -21.99
N GLY A 39 -6.90 21.85 -20.78
CA GLY A 39 -8.15 22.54 -20.43
C GLY A 39 -9.27 21.62 -19.93
N ASP A 40 -9.11 20.30 -20.06
CA ASP A 40 -10.05 19.31 -19.55
C ASP A 40 -10.14 19.34 -18.02
N ARG A 41 -11.36 19.12 -17.52
CA ARG A 41 -11.67 19.06 -16.09
C ARG A 41 -12.03 17.66 -15.67
N VAL A 42 -11.22 17.07 -14.80
CA VAL A 42 -11.43 15.71 -14.27
C VAL A 42 -11.44 15.76 -12.75
N PRO A 43 -12.38 15.07 -12.08
CA PRO A 43 -12.35 14.89 -10.63
C PRO A 43 -11.02 14.28 -10.15
N VAL A 44 -10.49 14.76 -9.03
CA VAL A 44 -9.20 14.29 -8.48
C VAL A 44 -9.19 12.77 -8.30
N ASN A 45 -10.22 12.19 -7.70
CA ASN A 45 -10.33 10.75 -7.48
C ASN A 45 -10.27 9.93 -8.78
N ASN A 46 -10.94 10.38 -9.85
CA ASN A 46 -10.88 9.71 -11.16
C ASN A 46 -9.48 9.80 -11.75
N PHE A 47 -8.82 10.96 -11.65
CA PHE A 47 -7.44 11.09 -12.10
C PHE A 47 -6.49 10.16 -11.33
N LEU A 48 -6.61 10.09 -10.00
CA LEU A 48 -5.81 9.21 -9.16
C LEU A 48 -6.01 7.73 -9.53
N LYS A 49 -7.25 7.33 -9.79
CA LYS A 49 -7.59 5.95 -10.16
C LYS A 49 -7.09 5.59 -11.55
N ASP A 50 -7.42 6.40 -12.56
CA ASP A 50 -7.17 6.08 -13.97
C ASP A 50 -5.71 6.32 -14.37
N SER A 51 -5.05 7.32 -13.78
CA SER A 51 -3.67 7.70 -14.14
C SER A 51 -2.61 7.13 -13.19
N LEU A 52 -2.92 7.02 -11.89
CA LEU A 52 -1.94 6.58 -10.88
C LEU A 52 -2.28 5.23 -10.22
N GLY A 53 -3.50 4.71 -10.41
CA GLY A 53 -3.94 3.43 -9.82
C GLY A 53 -4.31 3.50 -8.33
N PHE A 54 -4.49 4.69 -7.76
CA PHE A 54 -4.95 4.85 -6.37
C PHE A 54 -6.47 4.97 -6.32
N ASP A 55 -7.10 4.10 -5.54
CA ASP A 55 -8.55 4.04 -5.35
C ASP A 55 -8.87 4.07 -3.85
N HIS A 56 -9.80 4.93 -3.46
CA HIS A 56 -10.22 5.06 -2.07
C HIS A 56 -10.89 3.77 -1.56
N ASP A 57 -11.61 3.06 -2.43
CA ASP A 57 -12.31 1.82 -2.07
C ASP A 57 -11.33 0.69 -1.71
N PHE A 58 -10.06 0.80 -2.12
CA PHE A 58 -9.01 -0.17 -1.81
C PHE A 58 -8.39 0.03 -0.42
N LEU A 59 -8.83 1.02 0.37
CA LEU A 59 -8.32 1.25 1.72
C LEU A 59 -8.59 0.08 2.69
N ILE A 60 -9.73 -0.61 2.56
CA ILE A 60 -10.03 -1.78 3.40
C ILE A 60 -8.96 -2.88 3.21
N PRO A 61 -8.67 -3.32 1.97
CA PRO A 61 -7.53 -4.21 1.69
C PRO A 61 -6.20 -3.72 2.27
N VAL A 62 -5.90 -2.42 2.16
CA VAL A 62 -4.65 -1.84 2.68
C VAL A 62 -4.55 -2.01 4.21
N VAL A 63 -5.63 -1.75 4.94
CA VAL A 63 -5.67 -1.92 6.40
C VAL A 63 -5.47 -3.39 6.79
N VAL A 64 -6.16 -4.31 6.11
CA VAL A 64 -6.01 -5.76 6.34
C VAL A 64 -4.57 -6.21 6.07
N ALA A 65 -3.95 -5.72 5.00
CA ALA A 65 -2.56 -6.03 4.68
C ALA A 65 -1.59 -5.55 5.78
N HIS A 66 -1.78 -4.36 6.34
CA HIS A 66 -0.96 -3.87 7.45
C HIS A 66 -1.10 -4.75 8.70
N VAL A 67 -2.32 -5.16 9.06
CA VAL A 67 -2.55 -6.09 10.17
C VAL A 67 -1.83 -7.42 9.90
N GLY A 68 -1.90 -7.93 8.67
CA GLY A 68 -1.18 -9.12 8.24
C GLY A 68 0.33 -9.00 8.43
N TRP A 69 0.93 -7.87 8.03
CA TRP A 69 2.36 -7.62 8.22
C TRP A 69 2.76 -7.54 9.70
N VAL A 70 1.96 -6.89 10.54
CA VAL A 70 2.21 -6.83 11.99
C VAL A 70 2.21 -8.24 12.58
N LEU A 71 1.21 -9.05 12.26
CA LEU A 71 1.13 -10.44 12.74
C LEU A 71 2.29 -11.28 12.21
N LEU A 72 2.64 -11.16 10.93
CA LEU A 72 3.77 -11.88 10.34
C LEU A 72 5.07 -11.58 11.08
N PHE A 73 5.41 -10.29 11.27
CA PHE A 73 6.62 -9.91 11.99
C PHE A 73 6.58 -10.34 13.46
N PHE A 74 5.41 -10.24 14.09
CA PHE A 74 5.22 -10.72 15.45
C PHE A 74 5.51 -12.22 15.57
N PHE A 75 4.96 -13.05 14.68
CA PHE A 75 5.23 -14.49 14.69
C PHE A 75 6.68 -14.80 14.36
N ILE A 76 7.27 -14.17 13.33
CA ILE A 76 8.69 -14.33 13.01
C ILE A 76 9.56 -14.03 14.23
N PHE A 77 9.27 -12.93 14.94
CA PHE A 77 9.99 -12.55 16.14
C PHE A 77 9.79 -13.56 17.28
N ALA A 78 8.55 -13.97 17.57
CA ALA A 78 8.24 -14.91 18.64
C ALA A 78 8.88 -16.29 18.40
N TYR A 79 8.78 -16.84 17.18
CA TYR A 79 9.43 -18.09 16.80
C TYR A 79 10.95 -17.94 16.75
N GLY A 80 11.44 -16.80 16.28
CA GLY A 80 12.85 -16.45 16.27
C GLY A 80 13.45 -16.52 17.66
N ILE A 81 12.84 -15.87 18.66
CA ILE A 81 13.29 -15.95 20.05
C ILE A 81 13.20 -17.39 20.58
N LYS A 82 12.12 -18.12 20.30
CA LYS A 82 11.96 -19.50 20.78
C LYS A 82 13.05 -20.43 20.25
N PHE A 83 13.37 -20.36 18.96
CA PHE A 83 14.28 -21.28 18.30
C PHE A 83 15.75 -20.84 18.39
N LEU A 84 16.01 -19.53 18.24
CA LEU A 84 17.32 -18.91 18.40
C LEU A 84 17.61 -18.57 19.86
N ASN A 85 16.92 -19.18 20.82
CA ASN A 85 17.20 -18.99 22.24
C ASN A 85 18.59 -19.56 22.56
N PHE A 86 19.62 -18.74 22.34
CA PHE A 86 21.02 -19.00 22.66
C PHE A 86 21.31 -18.90 24.17
N GLN A 87 20.31 -19.05 25.04
CA GLN A 87 20.55 -19.46 26.43
C GLN A 87 21.06 -20.92 26.48
N ARG A 88 22.19 -21.18 25.80
CA ARG A 88 23.11 -22.26 26.12
C ARG A 88 23.77 -21.88 27.44
N ARG A 89 23.40 -22.56 28.50
CA ARG A 89 24.41 -22.97 29.48
C ARG A 89 25.21 -24.11 28.86
#